data_AF-A0A1I3ALW7-F1
#
_entry.id   AF-A0A1I3ALW7-F1
#
_cell.length_a   1.000
_cell.length_b   1.000
_cell.length_c   1.000
_cell.angle_alpha   90.00
_cell.angle_beta   90.00
_cell.angle_gamma   90.00
#
_symmetry.space_group_name_H-M   'P 1'
#
loop_
_entity.id
_entity.type
_entity.pdbx_description
1 polymer ?
#
loop_
_entity_poly.entity_id
_entity_poly.type
_entity_poly.pdbx_seq_one_letter_code
_entity_poly.pdbx_strand_id
1 'polypeptide(L)'
;MIQPVKDTALAKDRTVRTPADARSARMQAAIREFLHKRLQLKLDDVQKRKTKLKGGQADKARELELKRNKEIARHQLEEWIADAALRASRIEQATHILKLTHPQAKGTNLLALGNKAIADTYVGTHTIGTDLRLDVIGDAAALDVAAFLSLGVDGKSLLDYAIGRDPDLAAAFCADRQQTEKWMGAFAKLAQPRSRPASHKFAKQVYWPLAEDGKQSGKVKYHLLAPLFSTSIAHYVWKIIEEDRFSVDAQNARAARRTRTAYPHGYRTYPDLAIQRVGGANPQNAGQLNMERNGKNYLLPSLPPAWRAERAQSPLYVNSIFDHLFGNRTRVRRALGAFQEWREGVVAAVDSAPARRMRMGVARELHDELLQFAAELHEVKPGWSLDPGCQLNPEEQCWLDPRRADSDESFAAFCRTNGWEDSVCARYENWLSTRLDVPAVLRSQTEAAHWASFLNEELHMIRIELSRHD
;
A
#
# COMPACT_ATOMS: atom_id res chain seq x y z
N MET A 1 -59.55 -27.87 -31.92
CA MET A 1 -59.13 -28.16 -33.31
C MET A 1 -59.67 -27.07 -34.23
N ILE A 2 -59.17 -27.00 -35.47
CA ILE A 2 -59.55 -26.10 -36.57
C ILE A 2 -58.86 -24.71 -36.51
N GLN A 3 -57.98 -24.47 -37.51
CA GLN A 3 -57.40 -23.15 -37.88
C GLN A 3 -58.37 -22.38 -38.80
N PRO A 4 -58.15 -21.09 -39.12
CA PRO A 4 -57.26 -20.69 -40.23
C PRO A 4 -56.43 -19.42 -39.89
N VAL A 5 -55.64 -18.75 -40.74
CA VAL A 5 -55.22 -18.88 -42.17
C VAL A 5 -53.66 -18.76 -42.22
N LYS A 6 -53.01 -18.94 -43.39
CA LYS A 6 -51.60 -18.52 -43.64
C LYS A 6 -51.51 -17.23 -44.47
N ASP A 7 -50.49 -16.43 -44.15
CA ASP A 7 -49.71 -15.51 -45.00
C ASP A 7 -50.28 -14.97 -46.32
N THR A 8 -50.33 -13.63 -46.46
CA THR A 8 -49.80 -13.01 -47.68
C THR A 8 -49.25 -11.59 -47.45
N ALA A 9 -47.98 -11.41 -47.83
CA ALA A 9 -47.33 -10.17 -48.28
C ALA A 9 -47.62 -8.83 -47.55
N LEU A 10 -46.73 -8.48 -46.61
CA LEU A 10 -46.20 -7.11 -46.51
C LEU A 10 -44.68 -7.19 -46.52
N ALA A 11 -44.05 -6.37 -47.36
CA ALA A 11 -42.66 -6.57 -47.78
C ALA A 11 -41.68 -6.45 -46.62
N LYS A 12 -40.84 -7.47 -46.44
CA LYS A 12 -39.64 -7.36 -45.62
C LYS A 12 -38.63 -6.50 -46.37
N ASP A 13 -38.59 -5.22 -46.04
CA ASP A 13 -37.41 -4.40 -46.31
C ASP A 13 -36.25 -4.90 -45.42
N ARG A 14 -35.62 -5.98 -45.89
CA ARG A 14 -34.40 -6.54 -45.31
C ARG A 14 -33.23 -5.70 -45.79
N THR A 15 -33.14 -4.47 -45.27
CA THR A 15 -31.86 -3.80 -45.12
C THR A 15 -30.93 -4.73 -44.36
N VAL A 16 -29.90 -5.24 -45.05
CA VAL A 16 -28.83 -6.03 -44.45
C VAL A 16 -28.05 -5.08 -43.56
N ARG A 17 -28.44 -4.98 -42.28
CA ARG A 17 -27.71 -4.20 -41.28
C ARG A 17 -26.27 -4.69 -41.27
N THR A 18 -25.36 -3.81 -41.65
CA THR A 18 -23.93 -4.13 -41.59
C THR A 18 -23.51 -4.28 -40.13
N PRO A 19 -22.39 -4.98 -39.84
CA PRO A 19 -21.88 -5.08 -38.47
C PRO A 19 -21.63 -3.72 -37.80
N ALA A 20 -21.31 -2.69 -38.60
CA ALA A 20 -21.15 -1.30 -38.19
C ALA A 20 -22.47 -0.68 -37.70
N ASP A 21 -23.56 -0.79 -38.47
CA ASP A 21 -24.90 -0.32 -38.08
C ASP A 21 -25.35 -0.95 -36.75
N ALA A 22 -25.05 -2.23 -36.57
CA ALA A 22 -25.35 -2.96 -35.34
C ALA A 22 -24.55 -2.47 -34.13
N ARG A 23 -23.29 -2.04 -34.32
CA ARG A 23 -22.44 -1.51 -33.24
C ARG A 23 -22.80 -0.07 -32.89
N SER A 24 -23.02 0.79 -33.88
CA SER A 24 -23.56 2.15 -33.68
C SER A 24 -24.89 2.12 -32.91
N ALA A 25 -25.81 1.21 -33.27
CA ALA A 25 -27.06 1.03 -32.54
C ALA A 25 -26.86 0.60 -31.07
N ARG A 26 -25.88 -0.28 -30.77
CA ARG A 26 -25.54 -0.65 -29.37
C ARG A 26 -24.96 0.54 -28.61
N MET A 27 -24.04 1.30 -29.21
CA MET A 27 -23.49 2.51 -28.60
C MET A 27 -24.59 3.53 -28.30
N GLN A 28 -25.47 3.81 -29.27
CA GLN A 28 -26.57 4.75 -29.08
C GLN A 28 -27.55 4.28 -27.99
N ALA A 29 -27.84 2.97 -27.91
CA ALA A 29 -28.67 2.42 -26.84
C ALA A 29 -28.05 2.64 -25.44
N ALA A 30 -26.75 2.33 -25.28
CA ALA A 30 -26.03 2.54 -24.01
C ALA A 30 -25.98 4.02 -23.60
N ILE A 31 -25.76 4.93 -24.56
CA ILE A 31 -25.79 6.39 -24.34
C ILE A 31 -27.20 6.83 -23.90
N ARG A 32 -28.25 6.41 -24.61
CA ARG A 32 -29.65 6.75 -24.27
C ARG A 32 -30.05 6.21 -22.90
N GLU A 33 -29.61 5.00 -22.54
CA GLU A 33 -29.85 4.43 -21.20
C GLU A 33 -29.19 5.26 -20.09
N PHE A 34 -27.94 5.68 -20.29
CA PHE A 34 -27.23 6.56 -19.34
C PHE A 34 -27.94 7.91 -19.17
N LEU A 35 -28.34 8.55 -20.27
CA LEU A 35 -29.08 9.81 -20.24
C LEU A 35 -30.44 9.65 -19.57
N HIS A 36 -31.16 8.56 -19.86
CA HIS A 36 -32.45 8.26 -19.26
C HIS A 36 -32.35 8.07 -17.74
N LYS A 37 -31.39 7.28 -17.24
CA LYS A 37 -31.14 7.11 -15.80
C LYS A 37 -30.86 8.44 -15.11
N ARG A 38 -30.07 9.33 -15.73
CA ARG A 38 -29.79 10.68 -15.21
C ARG A 38 -31.02 11.58 -15.21
N LEU A 39 -31.80 11.57 -16.29
CA LEU A 39 -33.03 12.32 -16.41
C LEU A 39 -34.05 11.87 -15.35
N GLN A 40 -34.23 10.56 -15.15
CA GLN A 40 -35.12 10.02 -14.10
C GLN A 40 -34.75 10.55 -12.71
N LEU A 41 -33.47 10.52 -12.32
CA LEU A 41 -33.02 11.07 -11.02
C LEU A 41 -33.36 12.57 -10.85
N LYS A 42 -33.32 13.36 -11.93
CA LYS A 42 -33.72 14.79 -11.92
C LYS A 42 -35.23 14.94 -11.83
N LEU A 43 -35.98 14.13 -12.59
CA LEU A 43 -37.44 14.13 -12.57
C LEU A 43 -38.00 13.71 -11.22
N ASP A 44 -37.37 12.73 -10.55
CA ASP A 44 -37.75 12.27 -9.22
C ASP A 44 -37.54 13.35 -8.14
N ASP A 45 -36.45 14.12 -8.20
CA ASP A 45 -36.26 15.28 -7.30
C ASP A 45 -37.33 16.36 -7.55
N VAL A 46 -37.63 16.66 -8.82
CA VAL A 46 -38.71 17.61 -9.16
C VAL A 46 -40.08 17.11 -8.68
N GLN A 47 -40.38 15.81 -8.85
CA GLN A 47 -41.63 15.21 -8.40
C GLN A 47 -41.73 15.17 -6.87
N LYS A 48 -40.64 14.84 -6.15
CA LYS A 48 -40.55 14.90 -4.68
C LYS A 48 -40.68 16.32 -4.14
N ARG A 49 -40.34 17.35 -4.91
CA ARG A 49 -40.63 18.75 -4.58
C ARG A 49 -42.09 19.09 -4.84
N LYS A 50 -42.66 18.63 -5.96
CA LYS A 50 -44.06 18.85 -6.33
C LYS A 50 -45.03 18.25 -5.30
N THR A 51 -44.76 17.03 -4.81
CA THR A 51 -45.57 16.38 -3.76
C THR A 51 -45.45 17.02 -2.38
N LYS A 52 -44.44 17.87 -2.15
CA LYS A 52 -44.26 18.63 -0.90
C LYS A 52 -44.91 20.03 -0.93
N LEU A 53 -45.47 20.45 -2.06
CA LEU A 53 -46.21 21.71 -2.14
C LEU A 53 -47.53 21.60 -1.36
N LYS A 54 -47.87 22.67 -0.63
CA LYS A 54 -49.17 22.79 0.04
C LYS A 54 -50.17 23.54 -0.85
N GLY A 55 -51.47 23.43 -0.53
CA GLY A 55 -52.52 24.18 -1.22
C GLY A 55 -52.23 25.68 -1.28
N GLY A 56 -52.57 26.32 -2.40
CA GLY A 56 -52.30 27.75 -2.67
C GLY A 56 -50.95 28.06 -3.33
N GLN A 57 -50.09 27.08 -3.60
CA GLN A 57 -48.74 27.30 -4.20
C GLN A 57 -48.69 27.12 -5.72
N ALA A 58 -49.65 27.71 -6.46
CA ALA A 58 -49.80 27.54 -7.90
C ALA A 58 -48.55 27.97 -8.72
N ASP A 59 -47.93 29.09 -8.37
CA ASP A 59 -46.76 29.60 -9.10
C ASP A 59 -45.53 28.70 -8.94
N LYS A 60 -45.35 28.12 -7.74
CA LYS A 60 -44.29 27.13 -7.48
C LYS A 60 -44.53 25.82 -8.23
N ALA A 61 -45.80 25.43 -8.43
CA ALA A 61 -46.13 24.27 -9.26
C ALA A 61 -45.78 24.53 -10.74
N ARG A 62 -46.09 25.72 -11.28
CA ARG A 62 -45.68 26.16 -12.62
C ARG A 62 -44.16 26.23 -12.78
N GLU A 63 -43.44 26.75 -11.80
CA GLU A 63 -41.97 26.80 -11.80
C GLU A 63 -41.35 25.38 -11.87
N LEU A 64 -41.88 24.43 -11.08
CA LEU A 64 -41.43 23.04 -11.12
C LEU A 64 -41.74 22.35 -12.45
N GLU A 65 -42.85 22.66 -13.11
CA GLU A 65 -43.17 22.14 -14.44
C GLU A 65 -42.29 22.74 -15.54
N LEU A 66 -42.01 24.05 -15.48
CA LEU A 66 -41.03 24.68 -16.36
C LEU A 66 -39.64 24.06 -16.17
N LYS A 67 -39.24 23.82 -14.92
CA LYS A 67 -37.99 23.12 -14.59
C LYS A 67 -37.98 21.68 -15.12
N ARG A 68 -39.07 20.93 -14.97
CA ARG A 68 -39.24 19.58 -15.55
C ARG A 68 -38.98 19.59 -17.06
N ASN A 69 -39.66 20.47 -17.78
CA ASN A 69 -39.55 20.56 -19.24
C ASN A 69 -38.14 20.98 -19.68
N LYS A 70 -37.50 21.89 -18.93
CA LYS A 70 -36.12 22.32 -19.16
C LYS A 70 -35.10 21.19 -18.93
N GLU A 71 -35.29 20.36 -17.91
CA GLU A 71 -34.43 19.19 -17.70
C GLU A 71 -34.64 18.13 -18.80
N ILE A 72 -35.87 17.90 -19.27
CA ILE A 72 -36.14 17.01 -20.43
C ILE A 72 -35.42 17.50 -21.69
N ALA A 73 -35.50 18.80 -22.00
CA ALA A 73 -34.80 19.38 -23.15
C ALA A 73 -33.28 19.22 -23.06
N ARG A 74 -32.70 19.48 -21.87
CA ARG A 74 -31.25 19.36 -21.60
C ARG A 74 -30.69 17.94 -21.63
N HIS A 75 -31.53 16.92 -21.50
CA HIS A 75 -31.12 15.51 -21.59
C HIS A 75 -31.47 14.88 -22.94
N GLN A 76 -31.87 15.68 -23.93
CA GLN A 76 -31.87 15.25 -25.33
C GLN A 76 -30.44 14.94 -25.78
N LEU A 77 -30.30 13.93 -26.64
CA LEU A 77 -29.01 13.33 -27.00
C LEU A 77 -27.97 14.37 -27.46
N GLU A 78 -28.31 15.13 -28.49
CA GLU A 78 -27.39 16.07 -29.14
C GLU A 78 -27.08 17.29 -28.26
N GLU A 79 -28.10 17.86 -27.61
CA GLU A 79 -27.97 18.99 -26.69
C GLU A 79 -27.06 18.63 -25.50
N TRP A 80 -27.26 17.44 -24.91
CA TRP A 80 -26.45 16.97 -23.81
C TRP A 80 -25.00 16.69 -24.23
N ILE A 81 -24.78 16.08 -25.40
CA ILE A 81 -23.43 15.83 -25.93
C ILE A 81 -22.71 17.15 -26.23
N ALA A 82 -23.40 18.15 -26.78
CA ALA A 82 -22.84 19.47 -27.05
C ALA A 82 -22.37 20.17 -25.76
N ASP A 83 -23.21 20.20 -24.73
CA ASP A 83 -22.87 20.73 -23.40
C ASP A 83 -21.75 19.91 -22.72
N ALA A 84 -21.79 18.58 -22.82
CA ALA A 84 -20.75 17.69 -22.29
C ALA A 84 -19.39 17.92 -22.98
N ALA A 85 -19.36 18.15 -24.30
CA ALA A 85 -18.14 18.44 -25.05
C ALA A 85 -17.51 19.78 -24.61
N LEU A 86 -18.34 20.79 -24.30
CA LEU A 86 -17.86 22.05 -23.70
C LEU A 86 -17.33 21.82 -22.28
N ARG A 87 -18.05 21.05 -21.45
CA ARG A 87 -17.66 20.76 -20.05
C ARG A 87 -16.47 19.81 -19.92
N ALA A 88 -16.13 19.02 -20.93
CA ALA A 88 -14.90 18.21 -20.97
C ALA A 88 -13.63 19.05 -20.74
N SER A 89 -13.63 20.33 -21.16
CA SER A 89 -12.54 21.28 -20.86
C SER A 89 -12.33 21.56 -19.37
N ARG A 90 -13.30 21.22 -18.50
CA ARG A 90 -13.26 21.44 -17.04
C ARG A 90 -12.78 20.23 -16.24
N ILE A 91 -12.54 19.09 -16.89
CA ILE A 91 -12.00 17.86 -16.30
C ILE A 91 -10.70 17.41 -16.99
N GLU A 92 -9.83 16.74 -16.24
CA GLU A 92 -8.52 16.21 -16.68
C GLU A 92 -8.35 14.79 -16.14
N GLN A 93 -7.79 13.88 -16.93
CA GLN A 93 -7.32 12.58 -16.43
C GLN A 93 -5.85 12.66 -16.00
N ALA A 94 -5.55 12.10 -14.83
CA ALA A 94 -4.19 12.06 -14.32
C ALA A 94 -3.92 10.81 -13.47
N THR A 95 -2.64 10.47 -13.38
CA THR A 95 -2.08 9.45 -12.46
C THR A 95 -1.42 10.08 -11.24
N HIS A 96 -0.94 11.32 -11.39
CA HIS A 96 -0.21 12.07 -10.37
C HIS A 96 -0.80 13.47 -10.23
N ILE A 97 -1.14 13.86 -9.00
CA ILE A 97 -1.93 15.05 -8.69
C ILE A 97 -1.14 16.00 -7.80
N LEU A 98 -1.01 17.26 -8.22
CA LEU A 98 -0.35 18.29 -7.39
C LEU A 98 -1.20 18.70 -6.18
N LYS A 99 -2.52 18.80 -6.37
CA LYS A 99 -3.48 19.23 -5.34
C LYS A 99 -3.57 18.30 -4.13
N LEU A 100 -3.18 17.02 -4.26
CA LEU A 100 -3.08 16.08 -3.15
C LEU A 100 -1.86 16.37 -2.24
N THR A 101 -0.85 17.10 -2.72
CA THR A 101 0.25 17.62 -1.89
C THR A 101 -0.20 18.81 -1.02
N HIS A 102 -1.01 19.72 -1.60
CA HIS A 102 -1.63 20.83 -0.86
C HIS A 102 -2.90 21.32 -1.59
N PRO A 103 -4.04 21.51 -0.90
CA PRO A 103 -5.34 21.73 -1.56
C PRO A 103 -5.43 23.04 -2.36
N GLN A 104 -4.57 24.02 -2.06
CA GLN A 104 -4.47 25.29 -2.81
C GLN A 104 -3.39 25.29 -3.90
N ALA A 105 -2.64 24.20 -4.08
CA ALA A 105 -1.62 24.13 -5.14
C ALA A 105 -2.28 24.06 -6.52
N LYS A 106 -1.98 25.05 -7.38
CA LYS A 106 -2.41 25.10 -8.78
C LYS A 106 -1.18 24.91 -9.67
N GLY A 107 -1.25 23.96 -10.60
CA GLY A 107 -0.16 23.59 -11.49
C GLY A 107 -0.54 22.34 -12.29
N THR A 108 0.43 21.73 -12.94
CA THR A 108 0.23 20.59 -13.85
C THR A 108 0.02 19.29 -13.07
N ASN A 109 -1.03 18.54 -13.43
CA ASN A 109 -1.18 17.13 -13.07
C ASN A 109 -0.56 16.29 -14.20
N LEU A 110 -0.11 15.06 -13.90
CA LEU A 110 0.55 14.21 -14.91
C LEU A 110 -0.21 12.90 -15.15
N LEU A 111 -0.46 12.63 -16.41
CA LEU A 111 -0.80 11.31 -16.94
C LEU A 111 0.51 10.62 -17.33
N ALA A 112 1.04 9.77 -16.46
CA ALA A 112 2.33 9.12 -16.60
C ALA A 112 2.28 7.67 -16.11
N LEU A 113 2.53 6.72 -17.00
CA LEU A 113 2.48 5.28 -16.72
C LEU A 113 3.74 4.76 -16.00
N GLY A 114 4.58 5.66 -15.46
CA GLY A 114 5.88 5.35 -14.86
C GLY A 114 6.97 4.99 -15.89
N ASN A 115 8.17 4.66 -15.40
CA ASN A 115 9.31 4.29 -16.24
C ASN A 115 9.47 2.76 -16.29
N LYS A 116 9.14 2.16 -17.44
CA LYS A 116 9.27 0.71 -17.66
C LYS A 116 10.71 0.20 -17.74
N ALA A 117 11.70 1.08 -17.94
CA ALA A 117 13.11 0.69 -18.05
C ALA A 117 13.76 0.31 -16.70
N ILE A 118 13.07 0.56 -15.57
CA ILE A 118 13.58 0.29 -14.21
C ILE A 118 13.42 -1.20 -13.82
N ALA A 119 12.63 -1.97 -14.59
CA ALA A 119 12.33 -3.38 -14.34
C ALA A 119 11.81 -3.64 -12.91
N ASP A 120 11.84 -4.89 -12.46
CA ASP A 120 11.22 -5.33 -11.20
C ASP A 120 12.01 -4.95 -9.93
N THR A 121 13.09 -4.17 -10.06
CA THR A 121 13.94 -3.75 -8.91
C THR A 121 13.25 -2.72 -8.02
N TYR A 122 12.34 -1.90 -8.55
CA TYR A 122 11.63 -0.87 -7.79
C TYR A 122 10.14 -0.85 -8.13
N VAL A 123 9.29 -0.79 -7.11
CA VAL A 123 7.83 -0.71 -7.28
C VAL A 123 7.39 0.73 -7.54
N GLY A 124 6.47 0.93 -8.48
CA GLY A 124 5.92 2.25 -8.82
C GLY A 124 4.76 2.18 -9.80
N THR A 125 4.34 3.31 -10.38
CA THR A 125 3.17 3.36 -11.28
C THR A 125 3.28 2.40 -12.48
N HIS A 126 4.52 2.08 -12.89
CA HIS A 126 4.81 1.18 -14.01
C HIS A 126 4.55 -0.30 -13.71
N THR A 127 4.55 -0.73 -12.44
CA THR A 127 4.36 -2.14 -12.05
C THR A 127 2.89 -2.54 -11.93
N ILE A 128 1.95 -1.58 -11.99
CA ILE A 128 0.50 -1.86 -11.86
C ILE A 128 -0.09 -2.44 -13.16
N GLY A 129 0.52 -2.18 -14.32
CA GLY A 129 0.08 -2.74 -15.60
C GLY A 129 -1.34 -2.32 -15.98
N THR A 130 -2.20 -3.31 -16.31
CA THR A 130 -3.57 -3.10 -16.79
C THR A 130 -4.55 -2.62 -15.73
N ASP A 131 -4.25 -2.83 -14.45
CA ASP A 131 -5.13 -2.44 -13.33
C ASP A 131 -5.00 -0.95 -12.97
N LEU A 132 -4.21 -0.18 -13.73
CA LEU A 132 -3.92 1.21 -13.45
C LEU A 132 -5.15 2.11 -13.68
N ARG A 133 -5.82 2.45 -12.58
CA ARG A 133 -6.93 3.39 -12.57
C ARG A 133 -6.44 4.82 -12.76
N LEU A 134 -6.91 5.50 -13.80
CA LEU A 134 -6.74 6.93 -13.99
C LEU A 134 -7.72 7.69 -13.08
N ASP A 135 -7.25 8.76 -12.44
CA ASP A 135 -8.10 9.66 -11.65
C ASP A 135 -8.62 10.80 -12.52
N VAL A 136 -9.80 11.29 -12.18
CA VAL A 136 -10.47 12.40 -12.86
C VAL A 136 -10.54 13.58 -11.92
N ILE A 137 -10.01 14.70 -12.37
CA ILE A 137 -9.89 15.94 -11.59
C ILE A 137 -10.62 17.04 -12.34
N GLY A 138 -11.41 17.84 -11.64
CA GLY A 138 -12.05 19.00 -12.24
C GLY A 138 -13.23 19.51 -11.43
N ASP A 139 -14.08 20.28 -12.08
CA ASP A 139 -15.34 20.73 -11.49
C ASP A 139 -16.28 19.55 -11.25
N ALA A 140 -16.86 19.46 -10.04
CA ALA A 140 -17.83 18.41 -9.70
C ALA A 140 -19.04 18.38 -10.66
N ALA A 141 -19.40 19.53 -11.25
CA ALA A 141 -20.45 19.69 -12.25
C ALA A 141 -20.07 19.20 -13.67
N ALA A 142 -18.89 18.60 -13.85
CA ALA A 142 -18.41 17.99 -15.09
C ALA A 142 -17.96 16.51 -14.92
N LEU A 143 -18.01 15.96 -13.70
CA LEU A 143 -17.67 14.54 -13.43
C LEU A 143 -18.67 13.56 -14.09
N ASP A 144 -19.88 14.02 -14.40
CA ASP A 144 -20.84 13.28 -15.24
C ASP A 144 -20.35 13.03 -16.65
N VAL A 145 -19.53 13.94 -17.22
CA VAL A 145 -18.90 13.75 -18.52
C VAL A 145 -17.86 12.63 -18.46
N ALA A 146 -17.10 12.53 -17.36
CA ALA A 146 -16.15 11.43 -17.17
C ALA A 146 -16.86 10.08 -16.97
N ALA A 147 -17.97 10.05 -16.22
CA ALA A 147 -18.80 8.85 -16.06
C ALA A 147 -19.40 8.40 -17.40
N PHE A 148 -19.83 9.35 -18.25
CA PHE A 148 -20.28 9.09 -19.62
C PHE A 148 -19.18 8.51 -20.49
N LEU A 149 -18.00 9.14 -20.50
CA LEU A 149 -16.85 8.69 -21.29
C LEU A 149 -16.29 7.34 -20.84
N SER A 150 -16.55 6.93 -19.60
CA SER A 150 -16.19 5.63 -19.04
C SER A 150 -17.18 4.50 -19.38
N LEU A 151 -18.29 4.77 -20.09
CA LEU A 151 -19.25 3.74 -20.49
C LEU A 151 -18.57 2.72 -21.42
N GLY A 152 -18.65 1.44 -21.05
CA GLY A 152 -18.10 0.34 -21.82
C GLY A 152 -19.06 -0.17 -22.89
N VAL A 153 -18.61 -0.27 -24.14
CA VAL A 153 -19.30 -0.94 -25.25
C VAL A 153 -18.30 -1.87 -25.93
N ASP A 154 -18.68 -3.12 -26.16
CA ASP A 154 -17.83 -4.16 -26.78
C ASP A 154 -16.39 -4.24 -26.19
N GLY A 155 -16.25 -4.01 -24.88
CA GLY A 155 -14.98 -4.09 -24.14
C GLY A 155 -14.08 -2.84 -24.16
N LYS A 156 -14.50 -1.74 -24.81
CA LYS A 156 -13.78 -0.45 -24.80
C LYS A 156 -14.65 0.68 -24.26
N SER A 157 -14.03 1.74 -23.73
CA SER A 157 -14.75 2.92 -23.26
C SER A 157 -15.14 3.85 -24.41
N LEU A 158 -16.19 4.66 -24.24
CA LEU A 158 -16.53 5.73 -25.20
C LEU A 158 -15.38 6.73 -25.39
N LEU A 159 -14.51 6.91 -24.38
CA LEU A 159 -13.28 7.69 -24.52
C LEU A 159 -12.31 7.06 -25.52
N ASP A 160 -12.07 5.74 -25.45
CA ASP A 160 -11.17 5.04 -26.38
C ASP A 160 -11.66 5.16 -27.83
N TYR A 161 -12.98 5.01 -28.02
CA TYR A 161 -13.62 5.23 -29.32
C TYR A 161 -13.51 6.68 -29.81
N ALA A 162 -13.65 7.67 -28.92
CA ALA A 162 -13.47 9.09 -29.27
C ALA A 162 -12.01 9.45 -29.61
N ILE A 163 -11.03 8.86 -28.90
CA ILE A 163 -9.60 9.00 -29.21
C ILE A 163 -9.28 8.37 -30.57
N GLY A 164 -9.81 7.18 -30.84
CA GLY A 164 -9.68 6.49 -32.12
C GLY A 164 -10.49 7.10 -33.27
N ARG A 165 -11.34 8.10 -33.00
CA ARG A 165 -12.30 8.70 -33.94
C ARG A 165 -13.18 7.66 -34.64
N ASP A 166 -13.69 6.69 -33.87
CA ASP A 166 -14.46 5.56 -34.39
C ASP A 166 -15.74 6.05 -35.10
N PRO A 167 -15.98 5.65 -36.37
CA PRO A 167 -17.13 6.13 -37.15
C PRO A 167 -18.48 5.67 -36.58
N ASP A 168 -18.54 4.55 -35.86
CA ASP A 168 -19.79 4.06 -35.27
C ASP A 168 -20.18 4.88 -34.04
N LEU A 169 -19.19 5.40 -33.30
CA LEU A 169 -19.44 6.36 -32.22
C LEU A 169 -19.96 7.69 -32.78
N ALA A 170 -19.38 8.17 -33.88
CA ALA A 170 -19.87 9.37 -34.57
C ALA A 170 -21.33 9.19 -34.99
N ALA A 171 -21.66 8.09 -35.69
CA ALA A 171 -23.03 7.78 -36.11
C ALA A 171 -24.00 7.60 -34.92
N ALA A 172 -23.53 7.17 -33.75
CA ALA A 172 -24.34 7.05 -32.54
C ALA A 172 -24.68 8.41 -31.90
N PHE A 173 -23.87 9.45 -32.11
CA PHE A 173 -24.07 10.79 -31.57
C PHE A 173 -25.08 11.62 -32.37
N CYS A 174 -24.79 11.93 -33.64
CA CYS A 174 -25.73 12.58 -34.57
C CYS A 174 -25.34 12.31 -36.03
N ALA A 175 -26.20 12.69 -36.97
CA ALA A 175 -25.96 12.50 -38.41
C ALA A 175 -24.94 13.50 -39.00
N ASP A 176 -24.69 14.65 -38.35
CA ASP A 176 -23.69 15.62 -38.81
C ASP A 176 -22.27 15.15 -38.45
N ARG A 177 -21.55 14.70 -39.47
CA ARG A 177 -20.15 14.28 -39.36
C ARG A 177 -19.23 15.41 -38.83
N GLN A 178 -19.44 16.65 -39.24
CA GLN A 178 -18.58 17.76 -38.81
C GLN A 178 -18.79 18.12 -37.34
N GLN A 179 -20.03 18.01 -36.86
CA GLN A 179 -20.37 18.23 -35.45
C GLN A 179 -19.84 17.09 -34.56
N THR A 180 -20.00 15.84 -34.97
CA THR A 180 -19.50 14.67 -34.23
C THR A 180 -17.99 14.61 -34.16
N GLU A 181 -17.27 14.95 -35.24
CA GLU A 181 -15.80 15.06 -35.22
C GLU A 181 -15.31 16.16 -34.25
N LYS A 182 -16.03 17.29 -34.15
CA LYS A 182 -15.73 18.34 -33.14
C LYS A 182 -15.95 17.84 -31.71
N TRP A 183 -17.04 17.11 -31.44
CA TRP A 183 -17.32 16.55 -30.12
C TRP A 183 -16.32 15.47 -29.71
N MET A 184 -16.04 14.49 -30.59
CA MET A 184 -15.00 13.48 -30.34
C MET A 184 -13.64 14.12 -30.11
N GLY A 185 -13.27 15.14 -30.91
CA GLY A 185 -12.05 15.91 -30.71
C GLY A 185 -11.99 16.71 -29.40
N ALA A 186 -13.13 17.10 -28.83
CA ALA A 186 -13.20 17.70 -27.49
C ALA A 186 -13.03 16.66 -26.39
N PHE A 187 -13.66 15.48 -26.51
CA PHE A 187 -13.53 14.38 -25.55
C PHE A 187 -12.12 13.77 -25.56
N ALA A 188 -11.50 13.57 -26.72
CA ALA A 188 -10.15 13.01 -26.84
C ALA A 188 -9.06 13.84 -26.14
N LYS A 189 -9.27 15.16 -25.96
CA LYS A 189 -8.37 16.04 -25.18
C LYS A 189 -8.32 15.68 -23.70
N LEU A 190 -9.27 14.90 -23.17
CA LEU A 190 -9.26 14.46 -21.77
C LEU A 190 -8.06 13.54 -21.46
N ALA A 191 -7.62 12.76 -22.45
CA ALA A 191 -6.48 11.85 -22.35
C ALA A 191 -5.13 12.50 -22.74
N GLN A 192 -5.10 13.82 -22.98
CA GLN A 192 -3.90 14.55 -23.39
C GLN A 192 -3.40 15.45 -22.24
N PRO A 193 -2.07 15.54 -21.99
CA PRO A 193 -1.51 16.41 -20.97
C PRO A 193 -1.87 17.90 -21.21
N ARG A 194 -2.23 18.63 -20.15
CA ARG A 194 -2.58 20.04 -20.26
C ARG A 194 -1.38 20.96 -20.22
N SER A 195 -1.16 21.67 -21.33
CA SER A 195 -0.32 22.87 -21.45
C SER A 195 1.16 22.67 -21.08
N ARG A 196 1.91 23.76 -20.83
CA ARG A 196 3.31 23.68 -20.38
C ARG A 196 3.37 23.24 -18.91
N PRO A 197 4.37 22.43 -18.51
CA PRO A 197 4.58 22.07 -17.11
C PRO A 197 4.72 23.31 -16.21
N ALA A 198 3.92 23.36 -15.14
CA ALA A 198 3.93 24.42 -14.15
C ALA A 198 3.82 23.83 -12.73
N SER A 199 4.65 24.36 -11.82
CA SER A 199 4.64 24.03 -10.39
C SER A 199 4.02 25.17 -9.58
N HIS A 200 3.93 25.01 -8.25
CA HIS A 200 3.35 26.00 -7.35
C HIS A 200 4.25 26.24 -6.13
N LYS A 201 4.15 27.41 -5.48
CA LYS A 201 4.84 27.69 -4.19
C LYS A 201 4.43 26.79 -3.02
N PHE A 202 3.37 25.98 -3.19
CA PHE A 202 2.92 24.97 -2.23
C PHE A 202 3.25 23.53 -2.68
N ALA A 203 3.87 23.36 -3.85
CA ALA A 203 4.43 22.09 -4.28
C ALA A 203 5.68 21.77 -3.45
N LYS A 204 6.04 20.49 -3.35
CA LYS A 204 7.38 20.12 -2.89
C LYS A 204 8.33 20.20 -4.08
N GLN A 205 9.52 20.75 -3.86
CA GLN A 205 10.60 20.84 -4.82
C GLN A 205 11.89 20.46 -4.10
N VAL A 206 12.72 19.61 -4.70
CA VAL A 206 13.91 19.00 -4.09
C VAL A 206 15.06 19.11 -5.08
N TYR A 207 16.18 19.68 -4.65
CA TYR A 207 17.41 19.66 -5.45
C TYR A 207 18.05 18.27 -5.37
N TRP A 208 18.32 17.67 -6.52
CA TRP A 208 18.99 16.39 -6.66
C TRP A 208 20.35 16.58 -7.32
N PRO A 209 21.47 16.26 -6.66
CA PRO A 209 22.80 16.43 -7.24
C PRO A 209 22.98 15.47 -8.42
N LEU A 210 23.65 15.95 -9.46
CA LEU A 210 24.15 15.12 -10.54
C LEU A 210 25.57 14.68 -10.21
N ALA A 211 25.89 13.41 -10.48
CA ALA A 211 27.27 12.98 -10.53
C ALA A 211 28.01 13.80 -11.60
N GLU A 212 29.18 14.34 -11.26
CA GLU A 212 30.03 14.98 -12.26
C GLU A 212 30.74 13.90 -13.07
N ASP A 213 30.51 13.87 -14.38
CA ASP A 213 31.43 13.22 -15.32
C ASP A 213 32.78 13.92 -15.19
N GLY A 214 33.75 13.23 -14.58
CA GLY A 214 34.89 13.87 -13.94
C GLY A 214 35.71 14.80 -14.85
N LYS A 215 35.52 16.12 -14.69
CA LYS A 215 36.48 17.19 -15.06
C LYS A 215 36.07 18.57 -14.52
N GLN A 216 36.76 18.97 -13.44
CA GLN A 216 37.36 20.31 -13.31
C GLN A 216 36.46 21.56 -13.37
N SER A 217 35.19 21.48 -12.95
CA SER A 217 34.44 22.69 -12.57
C SER A 217 33.85 22.50 -11.17
N GLY A 218 34.33 23.23 -10.17
CA GLY A 218 33.87 23.13 -8.76
C GLY A 218 32.46 23.67 -8.51
N LYS A 219 31.48 23.22 -9.31
CA LYS A 219 30.08 23.64 -9.29
C LYS A 219 29.19 22.41 -9.57
N VAL A 220 28.86 21.70 -8.49
CA VAL A 220 27.90 20.60 -8.51
C VAL A 220 26.62 21.05 -9.21
N LYS A 221 26.22 20.33 -10.25
CA LYS A 221 24.98 20.58 -10.99
C LYS A 221 23.83 19.86 -10.28
N TYR A 222 22.64 20.46 -10.30
CA TYR A 222 21.44 19.90 -9.69
C TYR A 222 20.28 19.86 -10.66
N HIS A 223 19.47 18.80 -10.60
CA HIS A 223 18.10 18.81 -11.11
C HIS A 223 17.15 19.24 -10.00
N LEU A 224 16.18 20.11 -10.32
CA LEU A 224 15.09 20.45 -9.42
C LEU A 224 13.92 19.48 -9.66
N LEU A 225 13.78 18.49 -8.76
CA LEU A 225 12.72 17.49 -8.82
C LEU A 225 11.45 18.04 -8.15
N ALA A 226 10.31 17.96 -8.85
CA ALA A 226 9.00 18.33 -8.32
C ALA A 226 8.12 17.07 -8.16
N PRO A 227 8.25 16.30 -7.07
CA PRO A 227 7.47 15.09 -6.88
C PRO A 227 5.97 15.40 -6.76
N LEU A 228 5.16 14.65 -7.49
CA LEU A 228 3.70 14.70 -7.44
C LEU A 228 3.15 13.46 -6.72
N PHE A 229 2.02 13.62 -6.02
CA PHE A 229 1.37 12.51 -5.33
C PHE A 229 0.72 11.54 -6.35
N SER A 230 1.12 10.26 -6.34
CA SER A 230 0.52 9.24 -7.19
C SER A 230 -0.82 8.76 -6.64
N THR A 231 -1.92 9.29 -7.17
CA THR A 231 -3.29 8.89 -6.77
C THR A 231 -3.60 7.47 -7.22
N SER A 232 -3.08 7.04 -8.38
CA SER A 232 -3.32 5.71 -8.92
C SER A 232 -2.67 4.60 -8.09
N ILE A 233 -1.41 4.77 -7.65
CA ILE A 233 -0.77 3.82 -6.71
C ILE A 233 -1.56 3.79 -5.41
N ALA A 234 -1.90 4.96 -4.84
CA ALA A 234 -2.60 5.03 -3.56
C ALA A 234 -4.04 4.47 -3.62
N HIS A 235 -4.67 4.42 -4.79
CA HIS A 235 -5.93 3.72 -5.04
C HIS A 235 -5.75 2.21 -5.20
N TYR A 236 -4.73 1.76 -5.94
CA TYR A 236 -4.41 0.34 -6.12
C TYR A 236 -4.08 -0.34 -4.77
N VAL A 237 -3.17 0.25 -3.99
CA VAL A 237 -2.81 -0.23 -2.64
C VAL A 237 -4.01 -0.20 -1.69
N TRP A 238 -4.85 0.84 -1.77
CA TRP A 238 -6.06 0.92 -0.96
C TRP A 238 -7.05 -0.22 -1.28
N LYS A 239 -7.27 -0.52 -2.55
CA LYS A 239 -8.16 -1.60 -2.98
C LYS A 239 -7.71 -2.96 -2.43
N ILE A 240 -6.42 -3.30 -2.58
CA ILE A 240 -5.83 -4.53 -2.03
C ILE A 240 -6.07 -4.62 -0.52
N ILE A 241 -5.77 -3.55 0.23
CA ILE A 241 -5.92 -3.55 1.69
C ILE A 241 -7.39 -3.64 2.12
N GLU A 242 -8.33 -2.99 1.43
CA GLU A 242 -9.77 -3.13 1.74
C GLU A 242 -10.28 -4.54 1.41
N GLU A 243 -9.85 -5.14 0.29
CA GLU A 243 -10.20 -6.53 -0.07
C GLU A 243 -9.63 -7.53 0.95
N ASP A 244 -8.35 -7.44 1.30
CA ASP A 244 -7.72 -8.27 2.32
C ASP A 244 -8.32 -8.10 3.73
N ARG A 245 -8.87 -6.92 4.04
CA ARG A 245 -9.43 -6.62 5.36
C ARG A 245 -10.91 -6.90 5.47
N PHE A 246 -11.70 -6.67 4.43
CA PHE A 246 -13.16 -6.59 4.53
C PHE A 246 -13.92 -7.45 3.51
N SER A 247 -13.24 -8.15 2.58
CA SER A 247 -13.89 -9.17 1.74
C SER A 247 -14.58 -10.23 2.61
N VAL A 248 -15.65 -10.83 2.06
CA VAL A 248 -16.40 -11.92 2.70
C VAL A 248 -15.46 -13.09 3.00
N ASP A 249 -14.55 -13.41 2.09
CA ASP A 249 -13.57 -14.50 2.22
C ASP A 249 -12.57 -14.23 3.36
N ALA A 250 -12.08 -12.99 3.51
CA ALA A 250 -11.23 -12.62 4.63
C ALA A 250 -11.98 -12.58 5.98
N GLN A 251 -13.28 -12.30 5.98
CA GLN A 251 -14.12 -12.40 7.18
C GLN A 251 -14.32 -13.87 7.59
N ASN A 252 -14.63 -14.74 6.62
CA ASN A 252 -14.82 -16.18 6.82
C ASN A 252 -13.53 -16.86 7.32
N ALA A 253 -12.38 -16.59 6.69
CA ALA A 253 -11.09 -17.11 7.12
C ALA A 253 -10.71 -16.67 8.56
N ARG A 254 -11.06 -15.44 8.95
CA ARG A 254 -10.89 -14.98 10.34
C ARG A 254 -11.87 -15.65 11.31
N ALA A 255 -13.11 -15.89 10.91
CA ALA A 255 -14.07 -16.65 11.72
C ALA A 255 -13.56 -18.08 11.96
N ALA A 256 -13.13 -18.76 10.90
CA ALA A 256 -12.53 -20.10 10.96
C ALA A 256 -11.32 -20.18 11.91
N ARG A 257 -10.42 -19.18 11.92
CA ARG A 257 -9.32 -19.13 12.91
C ARG A 257 -9.85 -19.03 14.35
N ARG A 258 -10.91 -18.26 14.62
CA ARG A 258 -11.50 -18.15 15.98
C ARG A 258 -12.11 -19.48 16.42
N THR A 259 -12.75 -20.22 15.52
CA THR A 259 -13.36 -21.53 15.78
C THR A 259 -12.37 -22.69 15.69
N ARG A 260 -11.08 -22.42 15.39
CA ARG A 260 -10.02 -23.42 15.15
C ARG A 260 -10.37 -24.47 14.07
N THR A 261 -11.19 -24.08 13.10
CA THR A 261 -11.59 -24.91 11.96
C THR A 261 -10.73 -24.60 10.74
N ALA A 262 -10.37 -25.63 9.96
CA ALA A 262 -9.64 -25.44 8.70
C ALA A 262 -10.44 -24.60 7.68
N TYR A 263 -9.74 -23.85 6.85
CA TYR A 263 -10.32 -23.05 5.76
C TYR A 263 -9.40 -23.10 4.53
N PRO A 264 -9.92 -23.07 3.27
CA PRO A 264 -9.10 -23.34 2.09
C PRO A 264 -7.97 -22.35 1.82
N HIS A 265 -8.04 -21.13 2.36
CA HIS A 265 -7.00 -20.11 2.21
C HIS A 265 -6.84 -19.29 3.50
N GLY A 266 -5.70 -18.62 3.64
CA GLY A 266 -5.42 -17.72 4.77
C GLY A 266 -6.15 -16.38 4.67
N TYR A 267 -5.79 -15.48 5.59
CA TYR A 267 -6.17 -14.06 5.56
C TYR A 267 -4.96 -13.18 5.91
N ARG A 268 -4.98 -11.91 5.49
CA ARG A 268 -3.89 -10.96 5.77
C ARG A 268 -4.24 -9.99 6.90
N THR A 269 -3.20 -9.48 7.55
CA THR A 269 -3.28 -8.43 8.58
C THR A 269 -2.17 -7.42 8.36
N TYR A 270 -2.52 -6.14 8.38
CA TYR A 270 -1.60 -5.01 8.24
C TYR A 270 -1.49 -4.31 9.60
N PRO A 271 -0.51 -4.69 10.45
CA PRO A 271 -0.25 -3.98 11.71
C PRO A 271 0.25 -2.56 11.42
N ASP A 272 0.11 -1.67 12.42
CA ASP A 272 0.70 -0.33 12.45
C ASP A 272 0.41 0.57 11.21
N LEU A 273 -0.70 0.30 10.54
CA LEU A 273 -1.13 1.01 9.34
C LEU A 273 -1.63 2.42 9.67
N ALA A 274 -0.90 3.44 9.26
CA ALA A 274 -1.32 4.83 9.42
C ALA A 274 -2.32 5.25 8.34
N ILE A 275 -3.31 6.07 8.70
CA ILE A 275 -4.34 6.57 7.79
C ILE A 275 -4.18 8.09 7.64
N GLN A 276 -3.62 8.53 6.52
CA GLN A 276 -3.64 9.95 6.16
C GLN A 276 -4.99 10.27 5.50
N ARG A 277 -5.64 11.37 5.92
CA ARG A 277 -6.89 11.83 5.32
C ARG A 277 -6.66 13.06 4.44
N VAL A 278 -7.14 13.02 3.19
CA VAL A 278 -7.04 14.13 2.23
C VAL A 278 -8.43 14.64 1.84
N GLY A 279 -8.61 15.97 1.94
CA GLY A 279 -9.83 16.67 1.52
C GLY A 279 -10.69 17.28 2.62
N GLY A 280 -10.39 17.01 3.90
CA GLY A 280 -11.08 17.61 5.05
C GLY A 280 -12.60 17.41 4.99
N ALA A 281 -13.36 18.50 5.06
CA ALA A 281 -14.82 18.48 4.95
C ALA A 281 -15.36 18.27 3.51
N ASN A 282 -14.54 18.48 2.47
CA ASN A 282 -14.96 18.43 1.06
C ASN A 282 -14.00 17.56 0.21
N PRO A 283 -13.99 16.22 0.40
CA PRO A 283 -13.10 15.29 -0.31
C PRO A 283 -13.30 15.23 -1.83
N GLN A 284 -14.42 15.77 -2.34
CA GLN A 284 -14.74 15.83 -3.77
C GLN A 284 -13.74 16.67 -4.58
N ASN A 285 -13.16 17.70 -3.97
CA ASN A 285 -12.27 18.64 -4.66
C ASN A 285 -10.86 18.09 -4.95
N ALA A 286 -10.57 16.84 -4.57
CA ALA A 286 -9.24 16.24 -4.60
C ALA A 286 -9.02 15.20 -5.72
N GLY A 287 -10.09 14.76 -6.39
CA GLY A 287 -10.09 13.71 -7.42
C GLY A 287 -11.17 12.65 -7.17
N GLN A 288 -11.66 12.02 -8.24
CA GLN A 288 -12.64 10.94 -8.16
C GLN A 288 -12.14 9.74 -7.33
N LEU A 289 -10.90 9.28 -7.55
CA LEU A 289 -10.35 8.16 -6.78
C LEU A 289 -10.15 8.51 -5.31
N ASN A 290 -10.00 9.80 -4.96
CA ASN A 290 -10.00 10.24 -3.56
C ASN A 290 -11.41 10.15 -2.94
N MET A 291 -12.48 10.41 -3.72
CA MET A 291 -13.86 10.20 -3.26
C MET A 291 -14.17 8.72 -3.03
N GLU A 292 -13.80 7.84 -3.98
CA GLU A 292 -13.99 6.38 -3.86
C GLU A 292 -13.33 5.84 -2.57
N ARG A 293 -12.17 6.38 -2.20
CA ARG A 293 -11.45 6.08 -0.95
C ARG A 293 -11.98 6.74 0.31
N ASN A 294 -13.03 7.56 0.22
CA ASN A 294 -13.49 8.45 1.29
C ASN A 294 -12.36 9.32 1.89
N GLY A 295 -11.44 9.78 1.05
CA GLY A 295 -10.27 10.56 1.42
C GLY A 295 -9.17 9.81 2.17
N LYS A 296 -9.25 8.48 2.32
CA LYS A 296 -8.24 7.68 3.04
C LYS A 296 -7.06 7.33 2.13
N ASN A 297 -5.85 7.65 2.59
CA ASN A 297 -4.60 7.06 2.11
C ASN A 297 -4.06 6.13 3.19
N TYR A 298 -3.81 4.87 2.86
CA TYR A 298 -3.09 3.96 3.75
C TYR A 298 -1.58 4.13 3.56
N LEU A 299 -0.87 4.31 4.67
CA LEU A 299 0.57 4.38 4.73
C LEU A 299 1.09 3.10 5.42
N LEU A 300 1.89 2.32 4.71
CA LEU A 300 2.52 1.13 5.24
C LEU A 300 3.62 1.52 6.25
N PRO A 301 3.80 0.78 7.36
CA PRO A 301 4.84 1.08 8.33
C PRO A 301 6.23 0.85 7.72
N SER A 302 7.00 1.93 7.60
CA SER A 302 8.46 1.89 7.41
C SER A 302 9.10 2.41 8.69
N LEU A 303 8.93 1.61 9.75
CA LEU A 303 9.45 1.90 11.08
C LEU A 303 10.77 1.14 11.26
N PRO A 304 11.81 1.74 11.89
CA PRO A 304 12.93 0.95 12.40
C PRO A 304 12.40 -0.05 13.44
N PRO A 305 13.12 -1.15 13.72
CA PRO A 305 12.78 -2.04 14.83
C PRO A 305 12.60 -1.24 16.12
N ALA A 306 11.38 -1.23 16.66
CA ALA A 306 11.03 -0.33 17.75
C ALA A 306 11.72 -0.74 19.06
N TRP A 307 12.82 -0.05 19.37
CA TRP A 307 13.60 -0.19 20.60
C TRP A 307 12.76 0.28 21.80
N ARG A 308 12.03 -0.65 22.42
CA ARG A 308 11.45 -0.43 23.75
C ARG A 308 12.52 -0.73 24.78
N ALA A 309 13.31 0.29 25.10
CA ALA A 309 14.08 0.32 26.34
C ALA A 309 13.11 0.42 27.52
N GLU A 310 12.49 -0.70 27.88
CA GLU A 310 12.36 -1.00 29.30
C GLU A 310 13.79 -0.92 29.84
N ARG A 311 14.09 0.13 30.62
CA ARG A 311 15.46 0.39 31.10
C ARG A 311 16.05 -0.91 31.62
N ALA A 312 17.16 -1.36 31.04
CA ALA A 312 17.81 -2.58 31.47
C ALA A 312 18.00 -2.54 32.98
N GLN A 313 17.32 -3.44 33.68
CA GLN A 313 17.44 -3.56 35.12
C GLN A 313 18.67 -4.41 35.38
N SER A 314 19.49 -3.98 36.34
CA SER A 314 20.64 -4.76 36.81
C SER A 314 20.19 -6.17 37.17
N PRO A 315 20.83 -7.23 36.64
CA PRO A 315 20.47 -8.62 36.91
C PRO A 315 20.84 -9.00 38.36
N LEU A 316 19.90 -8.74 39.27
CA LEU A 316 19.99 -9.10 40.69
C LEU A 316 19.25 -10.42 40.97
N TYR A 317 19.70 -11.14 41.99
CA TYR A 317 19.14 -12.39 42.51
C TYR A 317 19.04 -13.53 41.48
N VAL A 318 19.92 -13.53 40.48
CA VAL A 318 20.05 -14.56 39.45
C VAL A 318 21.51 -14.99 39.30
N ASN A 319 21.73 -16.29 39.12
CA ASN A 319 23.08 -16.84 38.93
C ASN A 319 23.55 -16.73 37.47
N SER A 320 22.62 -16.68 36.51
CA SER A 320 22.91 -16.49 35.08
C SER A 320 21.77 -15.76 34.38
N ILE A 321 22.08 -14.97 33.36
CA ILE A 321 21.09 -14.19 32.60
C ILE A 321 20.19 -15.06 31.69
N PHE A 322 20.66 -16.23 31.24
CA PHE A 322 20.12 -16.91 30.07
C PHE A 322 18.68 -17.41 30.26
N ASP A 323 18.36 -18.06 31.39
CA ASP A 323 17.05 -18.70 31.57
C ASP A 323 15.90 -17.72 31.85
N HIS A 324 16.12 -16.74 32.73
CA HIS A 324 15.04 -15.88 33.22
C HIS A 324 15.00 -14.49 32.58
N LEU A 325 16.14 -13.80 32.45
CA LEU A 325 16.14 -12.41 31.96
C LEU A 325 16.16 -12.39 30.44
N PHE A 326 17.14 -13.06 29.84
CA PHE A 326 17.24 -13.22 28.41
C PHE A 326 16.10 -14.12 27.87
N GLY A 327 15.87 -15.28 28.49
CA GLY A 327 14.83 -16.24 28.10
C GLY A 327 13.40 -15.70 28.05
N ASN A 328 13.07 -14.69 28.87
CA ASN A 328 11.75 -14.05 28.87
C ASN A 328 11.60 -12.87 27.89
N ARG A 329 12.67 -12.41 27.22
CA ARG A 329 12.56 -11.33 26.23
C ARG A 329 11.55 -11.71 25.15
N THR A 330 10.74 -10.74 24.72
CA THR A 330 9.60 -11.00 23.82
C THR A 330 10.03 -11.55 22.46
N ARG A 331 11.22 -11.19 21.96
CA ARG A 331 11.82 -11.77 20.74
C ARG A 331 12.29 -13.21 20.98
N VAL A 332 13.03 -13.47 22.06
CA VAL A 332 13.47 -14.83 22.44
C VAL A 332 12.29 -15.79 22.54
N ARG A 333 11.24 -15.43 23.29
CA ARG A 333 10.02 -16.25 23.41
C ARG A 333 9.29 -16.43 22.07
N ARG A 334 9.33 -15.45 21.16
CA ARG A 334 8.74 -15.56 19.82
C ARG A 334 9.54 -16.50 18.93
N ALA A 335 10.87 -16.39 18.89
CA ALA A 335 11.74 -17.23 18.08
C ALA A 335 11.65 -18.71 18.52
N LEU A 336 11.71 -18.96 19.84
CA LEU A 336 11.52 -20.29 20.42
C LEU A 336 10.10 -20.83 20.20
N GLY A 337 9.06 -19.99 20.32
CA GLY A 337 7.69 -20.38 20.03
C GLY A 337 7.48 -20.76 18.56
N ALA A 338 8.05 -19.99 17.62
CA ALA A 338 7.99 -20.31 16.19
C ALA A 338 8.72 -21.61 15.85
N PHE A 339 9.82 -21.92 16.54
CA PHE A 339 10.50 -23.22 16.43
C PHE A 339 9.62 -24.38 16.93
N GLN A 340 8.96 -24.20 18.07
CA GLN A 340 8.04 -25.19 18.63
C GLN A 340 6.83 -25.44 17.73
N GLU A 341 6.14 -24.39 17.27
CA GLU A 341 5.03 -24.47 16.31
C GLU A 341 5.45 -25.17 15.00
N TRP A 342 6.63 -24.83 14.46
CA TRP A 342 7.17 -25.49 13.27
C TRP A 342 7.43 -26.98 13.51
N ARG A 343 7.99 -27.34 14.67
CA ARG A 343 8.28 -28.74 15.02
C ARG A 343 7.02 -29.57 15.21
N GLU A 344 6.00 -29.02 15.88
CA GLU A 344 4.70 -29.69 16.06
C GLU A 344 3.96 -29.90 14.74
N GLY A 345 4.11 -28.97 13.78
CA GLY A 345 3.50 -29.05 12.46
C GLY A 345 4.22 -29.95 11.45
N VAL A 346 5.41 -30.49 11.76
CA VAL A 346 6.29 -31.14 10.77
C VAL A 346 6.78 -32.52 11.22
N VAL A 347 6.28 -33.56 10.56
CA VAL A 347 6.75 -34.96 10.71
C VAL A 347 8.04 -35.20 9.91
N ALA A 348 9.03 -34.31 10.06
CA ALA A 348 10.36 -34.49 9.47
C ALA A 348 11.34 -35.05 10.51
N ALA A 349 12.31 -35.83 10.05
CA ALA A 349 13.41 -36.26 10.89
C ALA A 349 14.16 -35.05 11.48
N VAL A 350 14.61 -35.19 12.74
CA VAL A 350 15.27 -34.13 13.53
C VAL A 350 16.51 -33.56 12.81
N ASP A 351 17.20 -34.33 11.98
CA ASP A 351 18.39 -33.89 11.21
C ASP A 351 18.10 -33.55 9.72
N SER A 352 16.83 -33.36 9.36
CA SER A 352 16.48 -32.96 7.99
C SER A 352 17.03 -31.56 7.64
N ALA A 353 17.36 -31.32 6.37
CA ALA A 353 17.87 -30.02 5.91
C ALA A 353 16.92 -28.81 6.18
N PRO A 354 15.57 -28.97 6.20
CA PRO A 354 14.67 -27.95 6.72
C PRO A 354 14.85 -27.70 8.23
N ALA A 355 15.01 -28.75 9.05
CA ALA A 355 15.22 -28.62 10.49
C ALA A 355 16.51 -27.87 10.81
N ARG A 356 17.62 -28.23 10.13
CA ARG A 356 18.90 -27.53 10.24
C ARG A 356 18.77 -26.04 9.88
N ARG A 357 18.10 -25.71 8.76
CA ARG A 357 17.86 -24.30 8.37
C ARG A 357 17.00 -23.54 9.39
N MET A 358 15.97 -24.16 9.96
CA MET A 358 15.15 -23.53 10.98
C MET A 358 15.96 -23.26 12.27
N ARG A 359 16.70 -24.26 12.78
CA ARG A 359 17.58 -24.09 13.94
C ARG A 359 18.61 -22.98 13.75
N MET A 360 19.24 -22.91 12.58
CA MET A 360 20.24 -21.89 12.26
C MET A 360 19.62 -20.49 12.18
N GLY A 361 18.39 -20.35 11.67
CA GLY A 361 17.66 -19.09 11.68
C GLY A 361 17.32 -18.62 13.10
N VAL A 362 16.80 -19.53 13.93
CA VAL A 362 16.47 -19.26 15.34
C VAL A 362 17.72 -18.93 16.16
N ALA A 363 18.81 -19.69 15.98
CA ALA A 363 20.08 -19.42 16.66
C ALA A 363 20.63 -18.02 16.33
N ARG A 364 20.52 -17.58 15.08
CA ARG A 364 20.90 -16.21 14.68
C ARG A 364 20.01 -15.15 15.32
N GLU A 365 18.68 -15.30 15.26
CA GLU A 365 17.76 -14.33 15.87
C GLU A 365 17.94 -14.24 17.40
N LEU A 366 18.27 -15.34 18.05
CA LEU A 366 18.64 -15.37 19.47
C LEU A 366 20.01 -14.73 19.74
N HIS A 367 21.00 -14.93 18.87
CA HIS A 367 22.31 -14.31 19.00
C HIS A 367 22.24 -12.77 18.83
N ASP A 368 21.55 -12.29 17.79
CA ASP A 368 21.33 -10.86 17.56
C ASP A 368 20.65 -10.20 18.78
N GLU A 369 19.66 -10.88 19.39
CA GLU A 369 18.95 -10.42 20.59
C GLU A 369 19.81 -10.50 21.87
N LEU A 370 20.83 -11.35 21.90
CA LEU A 370 21.77 -11.50 23.02
C LEU A 370 22.83 -10.39 23.02
N LEU A 371 23.41 -10.07 21.86
CA LEU A 371 24.30 -8.92 21.71
C LEU A 371 23.56 -7.63 22.06
N GLN A 372 22.33 -7.50 21.58
CA GLN A 372 21.41 -6.42 21.96
C GLN A 372 21.15 -6.35 23.47
N PHE A 373 20.99 -7.50 24.15
CA PHE A 373 20.81 -7.55 25.61
C PHE A 373 22.06 -7.11 26.38
N ALA A 374 23.24 -7.53 25.94
CA ALA A 374 24.52 -7.13 26.53
C ALA A 374 24.76 -5.61 26.37
N ALA A 375 24.53 -5.07 25.16
CA ALA A 375 24.66 -3.64 24.89
C ALA A 375 23.73 -2.78 25.76
N GLU A 376 22.49 -3.22 26.00
CA GLU A 376 21.57 -2.55 26.92
C GLU A 376 22.06 -2.58 28.39
N LEU A 377 22.76 -3.65 28.82
CA LEU A 377 23.37 -3.71 30.15
C LEU A 377 24.65 -2.86 30.25
N HIS A 378 25.40 -2.67 29.17
CA HIS A 378 26.55 -1.77 29.10
C HIS A 378 26.16 -0.28 29.22
N GLU A 379 24.90 0.08 28.93
CA GLU A 379 24.34 1.42 29.18
C GLU A 379 23.92 1.66 30.65
N VAL A 380 23.81 0.59 31.46
CA VAL A 380 23.52 0.72 32.90
C VAL A 380 24.72 1.37 33.60
N LYS A 381 24.47 2.06 34.72
CA LYS A 381 25.54 2.69 35.52
C LYS A 381 26.61 1.63 35.87
N PRO A 382 27.89 1.83 35.51
CA PRO A 382 28.98 0.90 35.79
C PRO A 382 29.11 0.54 37.27
N GLY A 383 29.56 -0.69 37.54
CA GLY A 383 29.69 -1.21 38.89
C GLY A 383 28.37 -1.67 39.50
N TRP A 384 27.33 -1.90 38.67
CA TRP A 384 26.06 -2.46 39.16
C TRP A 384 26.22 -3.90 39.68
N SER A 385 27.26 -4.62 39.25
CA SER A 385 27.61 -5.96 39.76
C SER A 385 28.19 -5.96 41.18
N LEU A 386 28.50 -4.78 41.75
CA LEU A 386 28.91 -4.62 43.16
C LEU A 386 27.71 -4.59 44.14
N ASP A 387 26.47 -4.55 43.64
CA ASP A 387 25.29 -4.59 44.49
C ASP A 387 25.22 -5.95 45.25
N PRO A 388 24.96 -5.97 46.57
CA PRO A 388 24.86 -7.23 47.33
C PRO A 388 23.79 -8.21 46.84
N GLY A 389 22.82 -7.75 46.04
CA GLY A 389 21.85 -8.59 45.35
C GLY A 389 22.39 -9.27 44.09
N CYS A 390 23.56 -8.87 43.55
CA CYS A 390 24.11 -9.50 42.36
C CYS A 390 24.68 -10.87 42.67
N GLN A 391 24.09 -11.92 42.09
CA GLN A 391 24.49 -13.32 42.26
C GLN A 391 25.06 -13.94 40.97
N LEU A 392 25.26 -13.11 39.92
CA LEU A 392 25.77 -13.58 38.64
C LEU A 392 27.17 -14.18 38.76
N ASN A 393 27.44 -15.21 37.97
CA ASN A 393 28.78 -15.79 37.84
C ASN A 393 29.81 -14.71 37.45
N PRO A 394 31.03 -14.72 38.00
CA PRO A 394 32.06 -13.70 37.71
C PRO A 394 32.37 -13.52 36.22
N GLU A 395 32.31 -14.58 35.40
CA GLU A 395 32.56 -14.48 33.96
C GLU A 395 31.43 -13.73 33.21
N GLU A 396 30.18 -13.88 33.68
CA GLU A 396 29.05 -13.08 33.17
C GLU A 396 29.14 -11.63 33.66
N GLN A 397 29.69 -11.37 34.85
CA GLN A 397 29.99 -10.00 35.30
C GLN A 397 31.03 -9.33 34.41
N CYS A 398 32.15 -9.99 34.07
CA CYS A 398 33.18 -9.44 33.16
C CYS A 398 32.60 -9.05 31.79
N TRP A 399 31.68 -9.86 31.28
CA TRP A 399 31.01 -9.60 30.01
C TRP A 399 30.00 -8.44 30.08
N LEU A 400 29.20 -8.37 31.15
CA LEU A 400 28.00 -7.50 31.21
C LEU A 400 28.19 -6.19 32.01
N ASP A 401 29.20 -6.11 32.87
CA ASP A 401 29.61 -4.89 33.59
C ASP A 401 31.11 -4.59 33.36
N PRO A 402 31.61 -4.55 32.09
CA PRO A 402 33.04 -4.42 31.81
C PRO A 402 33.64 -3.15 32.41
N ARG A 403 32.89 -2.04 32.42
CA ARG A 403 33.30 -0.75 32.99
C ARG A 403 33.40 -0.71 34.51
N ARG A 404 33.05 -1.78 35.23
CA ARG A 404 33.45 -1.93 36.63
C ARG A 404 34.98 -1.97 36.77
N ALA A 405 35.69 -2.52 35.78
CA ALA A 405 37.15 -2.61 35.76
C ALA A 405 37.82 -1.24 35.96
N ASP A 406 37.23 -0.16 35.43
CA ASP A 406 37.68 1.23 35.61
C ASP A 406 37.77 1.70 37.09
N SER A 407 37.15 0.95 38.02
CA SER A 407 37.01 1.31 39.44
C SER A 407 37.38 0.19 40.44
N ASP A 408 37.58 -1.03 39.96
CA ASP A 408 37.87 -2.23 40.75
C ASP A 408 39.03 -3.02 40.11
N GLU A 409 40.25 -2.72 40.54
CA GLU A 409 41.48 -3.35 40.04
C GLU A 409 41.48 -4.88 40.22
N SER A 410 40.83 -5.39 41.26
CA SER A 410 40.74 -6.83 41.53
C SER A 410 39.86 -7.54 40.50
N PHE A 411 38.78 -6.89 40.09
CA PHE A 411 37.92 -7.34 39.00
C PHE A 411 38.59 -7.16 37.64
N ALA A 412 39.32 -6.06 37.41
CA ALA A 412 40.11 -5.84 36.19
C ALA A 412 41.19 -6.94 36.01
N ALA A 413 41.86 -7.35 37.08
CA ALA A 413 42.81 -8.48 37.05
C ALA A 413 42.12 -9.82 36.70
N PHE A 414 40.92 -10.07 37.23
CA PHE A 414 40.14 -11.25 36.88
C PHE A 414 39.69 -11.24 35.41
N CYS A 415 39.14 -10.13 34.90
CA CYS A 415 38.70 -10.03 33.50
C CYS A 415 39.84 -10.00 32.47
N ARG A 416 41.08 -9.70 32.89
CA ARG A 416 42.30 -9.89 32.07
C ARG A 416 42.77 -11.35 31.98
N THR A 417 42.20 -12.27 32.76
CA THR A 417 42.58 -13.70 32.74
C THR A 417 41.87 -14.45 31.60
N ASN A 418 42.58 -15.33 30.89
CA ASN A 418 41.99 -16.12 29.79
C ASN A 418 40.99 -17.18 30.30
N GLY A 419 39.92 -17.44 29.52
CA GLY A 419 38.98 -18.55 29.71
C GLY A 419 37.58 -18.18 30.24
N TRP A 420 37.36 -16.92 30.66
CA TRP A 420 36.02 -16.46 31.02
C TRP A 420 35.08 -16.39 29.81
N GLU A 421 35.61 -16.03 28.63
CA GLU A 421 34.86 -15.97 27.36
C GLU A 421 34.31 -17.35 26.97
N ASP A 422 35.18 -18.37 26.97
CA ASP A 422 34.83 -19.77 26.69
C ASP A 422 33.75 -20.29 27.65
N SER A 423 33.81 -19.85 28.92
CA SER A 423 32.84 -20.23 29.96
C SER A 423 31.46 -19.61 29.71
N VAL A 424 31.39 -18.35 29.26
CA VAL A 424 30.15 -17.70 28.84
C VAL A 424 29.59 -18.35 27.57
N CYS A 425 30.44 -18.62 26.57
CA CYS A 425 30.07 -19.36 25.37
C CYS A 425 29.48 -20.75 25.68
N ALA A 426 30.14 -21.52 26.54
CA ALA A 426 29.67 -22.85 26.95
C ALA A 426 28.33 -22.79 27.69
N ARG A 427 28.09 -21.78 28.55
CA ARG A 427 26.78 -21.58 29.20
C ARG A 427 25.69 -21.24 28.17
N TYR A 428 25.96 -20.35 27.22
CA TYR A 428 25.01 -20.03 26.15
C TYR A 428 24.71 -21.23 25.24
N GLU A 429 25.73 -21.98 24.82
CA GLU A 429 25.55 -23.19 24.00
C GLU A 429 24.70 -24.25 24.69
N ASN A 430 24.92 -24.50 25.98
CA ASN A 430 24.16 -25.47 26.75
C ASN A 430 22.70 -25.03 26.90
N TRP A 431 22.45 -23.75 27.18
CA TRP A 431 21.11 -23.18 27.21
C TRP A 431 20.41 -23.32 25.85
N LEU A 432 21.06 -22.92 24.76
CA LEU A 432 20.51 -22.99 23.40
C LEU A 432 20.20 -24.43 22.98
N SER A 433 21.13 -25.36 23.24
CA SER A 433 20.97 -26.79 22.94
C SER A 433 19.77 -27.39 23.67
N THR A 434 19.57 -26.99 24.94
CA THR A 434 18.42 -27.40 25.76
C THR A 434 17.10 -26.84 25.20
N ARG A 435 17.08 -25.59 24.75
CA ARG A 435 15.85 -24.96 24.19
C ARG A 435 15.49 -25.45 22.78
N LEU A 436 16.45 -25.97 22.02
CA LEU A 436 16.23 -26.54 20.69
C LEU A 436 16.01 -28.07 20.71
N ASP A 437 16.06 -28.71 21.88
CA ASP A 437 16.04 -30.18 22.06
C ASP A 437 17.07 -30.91 21.17
N VAL A 438 18.29 -30.37 21.10
CA VAL A 438 19.42 -30.96 20.37
C VAL A 438 20.46 -31.50 21.35
N PRO A 439 20.54 -32.83 21.56
CA PRO A 439 21.68 -33.44 22.23
C PRO A 439 22.97 -33.07 21.52
N ALA A 440 24.02 -32.72 22.26
CA ALA A 440 25.30 -32.31 21.66
C ALA A 440 25.90 -33.35 20.69
N VAL A 441 25.60 -34.63 20.93
CA VAL A 441 25.98 -35.80 20.10
C VAL A 441 25.35 -35.80 18.70
N LEU A 442 24.23 -35.07 18.48
CA LEU A 442 23.50 -35.00 17.21
C LEU A 442 23.76 -33.71 16.43
N ARG A 443 24.69 -32.85 16.86
CA ARG A 443 25.08 -31.66 16.09
C ARG A 443 25.93 -32.05 14.87
N SER A 444 25.58 -31.54 13.69
CA SER A 444 26.52 -31.57 12.56
C SER A 444 27.74 -30.67 12.87
N GLN A 445 28.92 -31.02 12.35
CA GLN A 445 30.14 -30.21 12.56
C GLN A 445 29.96 -28.74 12.14
N THR A 446 29.15 -28.49 11.11
CA THR A 446 28.80 -27.14 10.65
C THR A 446 27.87 -26.38 11.58
N GLU A 447 26.94 -27.05 12.28
CA GLU A 447 26.10 -26.39 13.29
C GLU A 447 26.92 -26.08 14.55
N ALA A 448 27.76 -27.03 14.99
CA ALA A 448 28.64 -26.83 16.14
C ALA A 448 29.62 -25.66 15.92
N ALA A 449 30.29 -25.62 14.75
CA ALA A 449 31.17 -24.51 14.39
C ALA A 449 30.42 -23.17 14.29
N HIS A 450 29.19 -23.15 13.78
CA HIS A 450 28.41 -21.92 13.67
C HIS A 450 28.00 -21.37 15.04
N TRP A 451 27.64 -22.23 16.01
CA TRP A 451 27.24 -21.80 17.35
C TRP A 451 28.44 -21.31 18.16
N ALA A 452 29.60 -21.96 18.03
CA ALA A 452 30.82 -21.58 18.74
C ALA A 452 31.49 -20.30 18.19
N SER A 453 31.52 -20.10 16.87
CA SER A 453 32.26 -18.96 16.25
C SER A 453 31.66 -17.59 16.58
N PHE A 454 30.32 -17.50 16.58
CA PHE A 454 29.63 -16.20 16.57
C PHE A 454 29.70 -15.42 17.89
N LEU A 455 29.62 -16.09 19.04
CA LEU A 455 29.75 -15.41 20.34
C LEU A 455 31.22 -15.19 20.73
N ASN A 456 32.12 -16.07 20.30
CA ASN A 456 33.53 -16.00 20.65
C ASN A 456 34.22 -14.76 20.06
N GLU A 457 33.93 -14.39 18.81
CA GLU A 457 34.49 -13.17 18.18
C GLU A 457 34.15 -11.88 18.97
N GLU A 458 32.90 -11.73 19.43
CA GLU A 458 32.45 -10.57 20.20
C GLU A 458 33.06 -10.54 21.62
N LEU A 459 33.08 -11.67 22.34
CA LEU A 459 33.69 -11.74 23.67
C LEU A 459 35.20 -11.49 23.61
N HIS A 460 35.86 -12.00 22.57
CA HIS A 460 37.28 -11.76 22.28
C HIS A 460 37.59 -10.28 22.06
N MET A 461 36.74 -9.57 21.33
CA MET A 461 36.86 -8.12 21.14
C MET A 461 36.70 -7.35 22.46
N ILE A 462 35.73 -7.72 23.31
CA ILE A 462 35.54 -7.11 24.64
C ILE A 462 36.78 -7.32 25.52
N ARG A 463 37.36 -8.53 25.54
CA ARG A 463 38.61 -8.79 26.28
C ARG A 463 39.79 -7.97 25.73
N ILE A 464 39.89 -7.82 24.41
CA ILE A 464 40.91 -6.97 23.78
C ILE A 464 40.75 -5.52 24.22
N GLU A 465 39.54 -4.98 24.30
CA GLU A 465 39.29 -3.62 24.79
C GLU A 465 39.66 -3.47 26.27
N LEU A 466 39.23 -4.41 27.13
CA LEU A 466 39.61 -4.46 28.54
C LEU A 466 41.14 -4.62 28.78
N SER A 467 41.86 -5.16 27.79
CA SER A 467 43.33 -5.31 27.83
C SER A 467 44.10 -4.15 27.18
N ARG A 468 43.41 -3.13 26.66
CA ARG A 468 44.00 -1.97 25.97
C ARG A 468 43.99 -0.68 26.78
N HIS A 469 43.50 -0.73 28.02
CA HIS A 469 43.36 0.44 28.89
C HIS A 469 44.55 0.69 29.85
N ASP A 470 45.69 0.02 29.63
CA ASP A 470 47.00 0.29 30.26
C ASP A 470 47.86 1.24 29.37
#